data_AF-W9SPU5-F1
#
_entry.id   AF-W9SPU5-F1
#
_cell.length_a   1.000
_cell.length_b   1.000
_cell.length_c   1.000
_cell.angle_alpha   90.00
_cell.angle_beta   90.00
_cell.angle_gamma   90.00
#
_symmetry.space_group_name_H-M   'P 1'
#
loop_
_entity.id
_entity.type
_entity.pdbx_description
1 polymer ?
#
loop_
_entity_poly.entity_id
_entity_poly.type
_entity_poly.pdbx_seq_one_letter_code
_entity_poly.pdbx_strand_id
1 'polypeptide(L)'
;MQGNFDLVGNNFPVFFIRDGIKFPDMVHALKPNPKSHIQEFWRILDFFSHHPESLHMFTFLFDDIGVPQDYRHMDGSGVNTYTLIDKAGKAHYVKFHWKPTCGVKSLLEDEAVRVGGANHSHATQDLYDSIAAGNYPEWKLFIQTIDPDHEDRFDFDPLDVTKTWPEDILPLQPVGRMVLNKNIDNFFAENEQLAFCPGIVVPGVYYSDDKLLQTRIFSYSDTQRHRLGPNYLQLPANAPKCAHHNNHHEGFMNFMHREEEVNYFPSRYDPVRHAERYPIPSAICTGRRERTVIDKENNFKQPGERYRSFSPDRQERFIKRWVNALSDPRVTHEIRSIWISYWSQVSFEFPNNVEVFFL
;
A
#
# COMPACT_ATOMS: atom_id res chain seq x y z
N MET A 1 -11.08 16.18 18.39
CA MET A 1 -10.40 15.62 17.21
C MET A 1 -8.90 15.74 17.45
N GLN A 2 -8.12 14.67 17.30
CA GLN A 2 -6.71 14.60 17.73
C GLN A 2 -5.68 14.76 16.58
N GLY A 3 -6.12 15.28 15.43
CA GLY A 3 -5.30 15.39 14.21
C GLY A 3 -5.95 14.68 13.02
N ASN A 4 -5.26 14.72 11.88
CA ASN A 4 -5.57 13.88 10.72
C ASN A 4 -4.98 12.48 10.93
N PHE A 5 -5.63 11.47 10.36
CA PHE A 5 -5.13 10.10 10.29
C PHE A 5 -5.18 9.63 8.85
N ASP A 6 -4.03 9.26 8.31
CA ASP A 6 -3.89 8.86 6.92
C ASP A 6 -3.63 7.35 6.81
N LEU A 7 -4.64 6.61 6.37
CA LEU A 7 -4.50 5.20 6.02
C LEU A 7 -4.21 5.05 4.52
N VAL A 8 -2.93 5.08 4.16
CA VAL A 8 -2.48 5.06 2.74
C VAL A 8 -2.29 3.62 2.27
N GLY A 9 -3.37 3.04 1.75
CA GLY A 9 -3.44 1.66 1.29
C GLY A 9 -3.33 1.47 -0.23
N ASN A 10 -3.46 0.21 -0.66
CA ASN A 10 -3.69 -0.22 -2.03
C ASN A 10 -4.94 -1.11 -2.09
N ASN A 11 -5.39 -1.47 -3.29
CA ASN A 11 -6.43 -2.50 -3.44
C ASN A 11 -5.94 -3.89 -3.00
N PHE A 12 -4.71 -4.26 -3.38
CA PHE A 12 -4.11 -5.53 -2.97
C PHE A 12 -3.58 -5.48 -1.53
N PRO A 13 -3.61 -6.61 -0.78
CA PRO A 13 -3.24 -6.66 0.64
C PRO A 13 -1.75 -6.86 0.91
N VAL A 14 -0.92 -6.99 -0.12
CA VAL A 14 0.52 -7.23 -0.03
C VAL A 14 1.29 -6.29 -0.97
N PHE A 15 2.61 -6.31 -0.89
CA PHE A 15 3.49 -5.55 -1.76
C PHE A 15 4.58 -6.43 -2.39
N PHE A 16 5.27 -5.91 -3.42
CA PHE A 16 6.28 -6.67 -4.17
C PHE A 16 7.61 -6.86 -3.41
N ILE A 17 7.93 -5.95 -2.50
CA ILE A 17 9.20 -5.91 -1.76
C ILE A 17 8.91 -5.66 -0.30
N ARG A 18 9.80 -6.12 0.58
CA ARG A 18 9.66 -5.98 2.04
C ARG A 18 10.53 -4.91 2.69
N ASP A 19 11.46 -4.33 1.94
CA ASP A 19 12.36 -3.29 2.43
C ASP A 19 12.30 -2.08 1.51
N GLY A 20 12.03 -0.90 2.09
CA GLY A 20 11.86 0.33 1.33
C GLY A 20 13.14 0.82 0.64
N ILE A 21 14.32 0.32 1.00
CA ILE A 21 15.56 0.64 0.29
C ILE A 21 15.49 0.22 -1.19
N LYS A 22 14.69 -0.79 -1.54
CA LYS A 22 14.48 -1.29 -2.90
C LYS A 22 13.39 -0.55 -3.67
N PHE A 23 12.65 0.35 -3.02
CA PHE A 23 11.50 1.02 -3.64
C PHE A 23 11.88 1.84 -4.89
N PRO A 24 12.97 2.63 -4.89
CA PRO A 24 13.39 3.35 -6.10
C PRO A 24 13.73 2.41 -7.26
N ASP A 25 14.47 1.33 -7.00
CA ASP A 25 14.87 0.35 -8.02
C ASP A 25 13.63 -0.36 -8.61
N MET A 26 12.71 -0.78 -7.74
CA MET A 26 11.44 -1.38 -8.14
C MET A 26 10.62 -0.43 -9.02
N VAL A 27 10.48 0.84 -8.62
CA VAL A 27 9.76 1.84 -9.41
C VAL A 27 10.47 2.09 -10.74
N HIS A 28 11.81 2.15 -10.78
CA HIS A 28 12.56 2.30 -12.03
C HIS A 28 12.33 1.13 -12.99
N ALA A 29 12.27 -0.10 -12.48
CA ALA A 29 11.98 -1.30 -13.27
C ALA A 29 10.54 -1.27 -13.85
N LEU A 30 9.57 -0.85 -13.04
CA LEU A 30 8.15 -0.73 -13.42
C LEU A 30 7.85 0.47 -14.33
N LYS A 31 8.60 1.57 -14.23
CA LYS A 31 8.41 2.78 -15.05
C LYS A 31 8.87 2.56 -16.50
N PRO A 32 8.44 3.43 -17.44
CA PRO A 32 8.93 3.37 -18.81
C PRO A 32 10.46 3.38 -18.88
N ASN A 33 11.02 2.61 -19.81
CA ASN A 33 12.46 2.50 -20.03
C ASN A 33 13.06 3.90 -20.27
N PRO A 34 14.16 4.27 -19.57
CA PRO A 34 14.74 5.61 -19.67
C PRO A 34 15.30 5.95 -21.06
N LYS A 35 15.52 4.94 -21.93
CA LYS A 35 16.00 5.14 -23.30
C LYS A 35 14.86 5.32 -24.31
N SER A 36 13.78 4.54 -24.20
CA SER A 36 12.70 4.49 -25.20
C SER A 36 11.41 5.16 -24.74
N HIS A 37 11.26 5.41 -23.44
CA HIS A 37 10.02 5.86 -22.80
C HIS A 37 8.83 4.90 -23.00
N ILE A 38 9.11 3.61 -23.24
CA ILE A 38 8.11 2.55 -23.35
C ILE A 38 8.20 1.69 -22.09
N GLN A 39 7.06 1.35 -21.48
CA GLN A 39 7.02 0.35 -20.42
C GLN A 39 7.22 -1.04 -21.02
N GLU A 40 8.23 -1.77 -20.55
CA GLU A 40 8.61 -3.07 -21.11
C GLU A 40 8.69 -4.12 -20.00
N PHE A 41 8.02 -5.25 -20.21
CA PHE A 41 7.82 -6.24 -19.15
C PHE A 41 9.10 -7.02 -18.80
N TRP A 42 10.03 -7.18 -19.75
CA TRP A 42 11.33 -7.82 -19.48
C TRP A 42 12.13 -7.11 -18.38
N ARG A 43 12.01 -5.77 -18.25
CA ARG A 43 12.70 -5.00 -17.17
C ARG A 43 12.12 -5.30 -15.79
N ILE A 44 10.81 -5.50 -15.75
CA ILE A 44 10.07 -5.86 -14.53
C ILE A 44 10.51 -7.26 -14.10
N LEU A 45 10.50 -8.22 -15.03
CA LEU A 45 10.90 -9.60 -14.77
C LEU A 45 12.38 -9.74 -14.42
N ASP A 46 13.26 -8.96 -15.02
CA ASP A 46 14.68 -8.91 -14.67
C ASP A 46 14.88 -8.51 -13.21
N PHE A 47 14.37 -7.34 -12.80
CA PHE A 47 14.48 -6.87 -11.42
C PHE A 47 13.91 -7.86 -10.40
N PHE A 48 12.71 -8.38 -10.65
CA PHE A 48 12.04 -9.27 -9.72
C PHE A 48 12.57 -10.72 -9.76
N SER A 49 13.38 -11.09 -10.76
CA SER A 49 14.14 -12.35 -10.71
C SER A 49 15.13 -12.38 -9.55
N HIS A 50 15.55 -11.23 -9.03
CA HIS A 50 16.39 -11.12 -7.83
C HIS A 50 15.61 -11.03 -6.51
N HIS A 51 14.28 -10.96 -6.56
CA HIS A 51 13.42 -10.69 -5.40
C HIS A 51 12.27 -11.72 -5.34
N PRO A 52 12.54 -12.96 -4.90
CA PRO A 52 11.53 -14.01 -4.82
C PRO A 52 10.34 -13.66 -3.92
N GLU A 53 10.49 -12.71 -3.00
CA GLU A 53 9.41 -12.20 -2.15
C GLU A 53 8.25 -11.55 -2.93
N SER A 54 8.50 -11.16 -4.18
CA SER A 54 7.52 -10.53 -5.06
C SER A 54 6.41 -11.48 -5.55
N LEU A 55 6.63 -12.80 -5.46
CA LEU A 55 5.73 -13.81 -6.01
C LEU A 55 4.29 -13.64 -5.52
N HIS A 56 4.11 -13.36 -4.22
CA HIS A 56 2.78 -13.25 -3.66
C HIS A 56 2.02 -12.09 -4.29
N MET A 57 2.66 -10.93 -4.43
CA MET A 57 2.07 -9.78 -5.12
C MET A 57 1.77 -10.07 -6.59
N PHE A 58 2.63 -10.82 -7.28
CA PHE A 58 2.35 -11.23 -8.66
C PHE A 58 1.13 -12.14 -8.78
N THR A 59 0.82 -12.96 -7.76
CA THR A 59 -0.44 -13.72 -7.77
C THR A 59 -1.68 -12.81 -7.80
N PHE A 60 -1.60 -11.59 -7.25
CA PHE A 60 -2.66 -10.58 -7.34
C PHE A 60 -2.60 -9.79 -8.66
N LEU A 61 -1.40 -9.38 -9.08
CA LEU A 61 -1.22 -8.56 -10.28
C LEU A 61 -1.65 -9.30 -11.56
N PHE A 62 -1.31 -10.59 -11.68
CA PHE A 62 -1.66 -11.42 -12.84
C PHE A 62 -2.99 -12.16 -12.65
N ASP A 63 -3.72 -11.80 -11.62
CA ASP A 63 -5.09 -12.25 -11.43
C ASP A 63 -6.06 -11.46 -12.31
N ASP A 64 -7.31 -11.92 -12.39
CA ASP A 64 -8.40 -11.14 -12.98
C ASP A 64 -8.64 -9.85 -12.17
N ILE A 65 -8.42 -9.88 -10.85
CA ILE A 65 -8.46 -8.66 -10.01
C ILE A 65 -7.29 -7.70 -10.25
N GLY A 66 -6.35 -8.08 -11.12
CA GLY A 66 -5.23 -7.27 -11.60
C GLY A 66 -5.64 -5.94 -12.22
N VAL A 67 -6.82 -5.91 -12.86
CA VAL A 67 -7.38 -4.74 -13.53
C VAL A 67 -8.78 -4.47 -12.99
N PRO A 68 -8.94 -3.69 -11.91
CA PRO A 68 -10.24 -3.27 -11.42
C PRO A 68 -11.06 -2.58 -12.52
N GLN A 69 -12.37 -2.79 -12.53
CA GLN A 69 -13.28 -2.14 -13.49
C GLN A 69 -13.32 -0.62 -13.31
N ASP A 70 -13.33 -0.19 -12.06
CA ASP A 70 -13.38 1.21 -11.64
C ASP A 70 -12.95 1.27 -10.16
N TYR A 71 -12.92 2.48 -9.60
CA TYR A 71 -12.47 2.67 -8.22
C TYR A 71 -13.46 2.13 -7.18
N ARG A 72 -14.75 1.98 -7.51
CA ARG A 72 -15.80 1.66 -6.53
C ARG A 72 -15.93 0.16 -6.31
N HIS A 73 -15.59 -0.65 -7.31
CA HIS A 73 -15.67 -2.10 -7.27
C HIS A 73 -14.32 -2.78 -6.96
N MET A 74 -13.54 -2.21 -6.04
CA MET A 74 -12.30 -2.82 -5.57
C MET A 74 -12.22 -2.83 -4.05
N ASP A 75 -11.55 -3.85 -3.53
CA ASP A 75 -11.11 -3.90 -2.14
C ASP A 75 -10.11 -2.75 -1.87
N GLY A 76 -9.92 -2.44 -0.59
CA GLY A 76 -8.82 -1.63 -0.10
C GLY A 76 -8.13 -2.32 1.06
N SER A 77 -6.84 -2.10 1.21
CA SER A 77 -5.99 -2.76 2.20
C SER A 77 -4.97 -1.78 2.74
N GLY A 78 -4.79 -1.76 4.05
CA GLY A 78 -3.71 -0.99 4.68
C GLY A 78 -2.30 -1.49 4.30
N VAL A 79 -2.22 -2.75 3.84
CA VAL A 79 -1.02 -3.48 3.41
C VAL A 79 -0.04 -3.72 4.57
N ASN A 80 0.57 -2.65 5.09
CA ASN A 80 1.45 -2.75 6.25
C ASN A 80 0.69 -3.08 7.53
N THR A 81 1.41 -3.72 8.45
CA THR A 81 0.96 -3.88 9.83
C THR A 81 1.20 -2.57 10.58
N TYR A 82 0.22 -2.10 11.34
CA TYR A 82 0.37 -0.99 12.30
C TYR A 82 0.24 -1.53 13.72
N THR A 83 0.35 -0.64 14.71
CA THR A 83 0.11 -0.96 16.13
C THR A 83 -1.08 -0.17 16.64
N LEU A 84 -2.08 -0.83 17.22
CA LEU A 84 -3.11 -0.22 18.05
C LEU A 84 -2.68 -0.23 19.51
N ILE A 85 -2.96 0.85 20.23
CA ILE A 85 -2.57 1.02 21.63
C ILE A 85 -3.79 1.39 22.45
N ASP A 86 -4.10 0.56 23.45
CA ASP A 86 -5.23 0.81 24.33
C ASP A 86 -4.91 1.86 25.42
N LYS A 87 -5.92 2.19 26.24
CA LYS A 87 -5.77 3.17 27.33
C LYS A 87 -4.79 2.74 28.43
N ALA A 88 -4.56 1.43 28.58
CA ALA A 88 -3.60 0.88 29.54
C ALA A 88 -2.18 0.82 28.96
N GLY A 89 -2.01 1.13 27.66
CA GLY A 89 -0.74 1.06 26.95
C GLY A 89 -0.44 -0.31 26.36
N LYS A 90 -1.40 -1.25 26.33
CA LYS A 90 -1.21 -2.54 25.68
C LYS A 90 -1.24 -2.36 24.16
N ALA A 91 -0.24 -2.92 23.49
CA ALA A 91 -0.09 -2.90 22.04
C ALA A 91 -0.74 -4.13 21.39
N HIS A 92 -1.33 -3.92 20.22
CA HIS A 92 -1.82 -4.96 19.31
C HIS A 92 -1.38 -4.63 17.90
N TYR A 93 -0.79 -5.58 17.18
CA TYR A 93 -0.61 -5.43 15.75
C TYR A 93 -1.96 -5.40 15.05
N VAL A 94 -2.09 -4.60 13.98
CA VAL A 94 -3.33 -4.44 13.22
C VAL A 94 -3.08 -4.39 11.71
N LYS A 95 -3.95 -5.05 10.94
CA LYS A 95 -4.13 -4.79 9.50
C LYS A 95 -5.53 -4.25 9.25
N PHE A 96 -5.64 -3.31 8.30
CA PHE A 96 -6.90 -2.66 7.92
C PHE A 96 -7.41 -3.16 6.57
N HIS A 97 -8.70 -3.40 6.46
CA HIS A 97 -9.34 -3.96 5.26
C HIS A 97 -10.62 -3.20 4.94
N TRP A 98 -10.74 -2.74 3.69
CA TRP A 98 -11.91 -2.10 3.14
C TRP A 98 -12.60 -3.04 2.16
N LYS A 99 -13.87 -3.36 2.40
CA LYS A 99 -14.66 -4.21 1.51
C LYS A 99 -15.76 -3.39 0.83
N PRO A 100 -15.80 -3.31 -0.51
CA PRO A 100 -16.79 -2.53 -1.23
C PRO A 100 -18.17 -3.15 -1.05
N THR A 101 -19.15 -2.32 -0.77
CA THR A 101 -20.54 -2.77 -0.60
C THR A 101 -21.20 -3.17 -1.92
N CYS A 102 -20.71 -2.65 -3.06
CA CYS A 102 -21.15 -3.00 -4.40
C CYS A 102 -20.43 -4.23 -4.99
N GLY A 103 -19.58 -4.90 -4.21
CA GLY A 103 -18.80 -6.06 -4.64
C GLY A 103 -17.57 -5.69 -5.47
N VAL A 104 -16.71 -6.69 -5.71
CA VAL A 104 -15.49 -6.54 -6.51
C VAL A 104 -15.78 -6.87 -7.98
N LYS A 105 -15.32 -6.02 -8.90
CA LYS A 105 -15.44 -6.21 -10.35
C LYS A 105 -14.14 -5.84 -11.05
N SER A 106 -13.83 -6.56 -12.11
CA SER A 106 -12.56 -6.44 -12.82
C SER A 106 -12.76 -6.65 -14.31
N LEU A 107 -11.83 -6.13 -15.11
CA LEU A 107 -11.82 -6.27 -16.56
C LEU A 107 -10.88 -7.40 -16.95
N LEU A 108 -11.31 -8.26 -17.85
CA LEU A 108 -10.39 -9.15 -18.56
C LEU A 108 -9.68 -8.38 -19.68
N GLU A 109 -8.63 -8.95 -20.27
CA GLU A 109 -7.73 -8.28 -21.20
C GLU A 109 -8.46 -7.59 -22.38
N ASP A 110 -9.37 -8.33 -23.03
CA ASP A 110 -10.13 -7.81 -24.18
C ASP A 110 -11.11 -6.69 -23.77
N GLU A 111 -11.58 -6.70 -22.53
CA GLU A 111 -12.40 -5.62 -21.98
C GLU A 111 -11.53 -4.42 -21.62
N ALA A 112 -10.38 -4.63 -21.00
CA ALA A 112 -9.43 -3.58 -20.64
C ALA A 112 -8.94 -2.81 -21.88
N VAL A 113 -8.65 -3.51 -22.98
CA VAL A 113 -8.26 -2.88 -24.26
C VAL A 113 -9.42 -2.04 -24.83
N ARG A 114 -10.65 -2.56 -24.81
CA ARG A 114 -11.82 -1.84 -25.32
C ARG A 114 -12.16 -0.62 -24.46
N VAL A 115 -12.26 -0.79 -23.16
CA VAL A 115 -12.61 0.27 -22.20
C VAL A 115 -11.52 1.33 -22.18
N GLY A 116 -10.25 0.93 -22.04
CA GLY A 116 -9.12 1.86 -22.02
C GLY A 116 -8.92 2.59 -23.35
N GLY A 117 -9.14 1.90 -24.48
CA GLY A 117 -9.09 2.51 -25.81
C GLY A 117 -10.24 3.49 -26.08
N ALA A 118 -11.41 3.27 -25.50
CA ALA A 118 -12.56 4.16 -25.63
C ALA A 118 -12.48 5.37 -24.68
N ASN A 119 -12.04 5.16 -23.43
CA ASN A 119 -11.95 6.20 -22.41
C ASN A 119 -10.83 5.92 -21.40
N HIS A 120 -9.73 6.66 -21.54
CA HIS A 120 -8.59 6.57 -20.61
C HIS A 120 -8.93 7.03 -19.17
N SER A 121 -10.06 7.72 -18.97
CA SER A 121 -10.51 8.24 -17.67
C SER A 121 -11.74 7.51 -17.12
N HIS A 122 -12.07 6.31 -17.63
CA HIS A 122 -13.31 5.60 -17.30
C HIS A 122 -13.56 5.46 -15.79
N ALA A 123 -12.56 5.08 -14.99
CA ALA A 123 -12.71 4.90 -13.55
C ALA A 123 -12.96 6.24 -12.81
N THR A 124 -12.31 7.32 -13.23
CA THR A 124 -12.54 8.67 -12.69
C THR A 124 -13.94 9.16 -13.05
N GLN A 125 -14.37 8.95 -14.30
CA GLN A 125 -15.71 9.31 -14.75
C GLN A 125 -16.77 8.54 -13.96
N ASP A 126 -16.61 7.22 -13.82
CA ASP A 126 -17.53 6.37 -13.05
C ASP A 126 -17.69 6.85 -11.60
N LEU A 127 -16.59 7.19 -10.91
CA LEU A 127 -16.64 7.71 -9.54
C LEU A 127 -17.40 9.05 -9.48
N TYR A 128 -17.05 9.99 -10.37
CA TYR A 128 -17.66 11.32 -10.40
C TYR A 128 -19.15 11.27 -10.69
N ASP A 129 -19.54 10.55 -11.76
CA ASP A 129 -20.93 10.44 -12.21
C ASP A 129 -21.80 9.73 -11.16
N SER A 130 -21.23 8.74 -10.47
CA SER A 130 -21.94 8.01 -9.44
C SER A 130 -22.23 8.85 -8.21
N ILE A 131 -21.27 9.66 -7.76
CA ILE A 131 -21.50 10.60 -6.67
C ILE A 131 -22.51 11.67 -7.08
N ALA A 132 -22.40 12.20 -8.31
CA ALA A 132 -23.34 13.20 -8.84
C ALA A 132 -24.78 12.66 -8.95
N ALA A 133 -24.93 11.37 -9.29
CA ALA A 133 -26.22 10.69 -9.37
C ALA A 133 -26.80 10.28 -8.01
N GLY A 134 -26.10 10.53 -6.89
CA GLY A 134 -26.52 10.07 -5.55
C GLY A 134 -26.26 8.58 -5.27
N ASN A 135 -25.57 7.88 -6.18
CA ASN A 135 -25.15 6.50 -6.03
C ASN A 135 -23.80 6.41 -5.32
N TYR A 136 -23.79 6.83 -4.06
CA TYR A 136 -22.57 6.98 -3.26
C TYR A 136 -21.86 5.63 -3.06
N PRO A 137 -20.59 5.49 -3.45
CA PRO A 137 -19.84 4.29 -3.14
C PRO A 137 -19.55 4.20 -1.65
N GLU A 138 -19.64 2.98 -1.14
CA GLU A 138 -19.40 2.69 0.27
C GLU A 138 -18.49 1.48 0.46
N TRP A 139 -17.62 1.56 1.48
CA TRP A 139 -16.79 0.46 1.94
C TRP A 139 -17.01 0.21 3.42
N LYS A 140 -17.07 -1.07 3.81
CA LYS A 140 -17.01 -1.48 5.22
C LYS A 140 -15.56 -1.62 5.64
N LEU A 141 -15.20 -1.02 6.79
CA LEU A 141 -13.89 -1.18 7.42
C LEU A 141 -13.90 -2.40 8.34
N PHE A 142 -12.89 -3.23 8.18
CA PHE A 142 -12.55 -4.32 9.07
C PHE A 142 -11.10 -4.22 9.52
N ILE A 143 -10.81 -4.86 10.65
CA ILE A 143 -9.44 -5.06 11.13
C ILE A 143 -9.18 -6.54 11.44
N GLN A 144 -7.93 -6.95 11.35
CA GLN A 144 -7.40 -8.14 12.01
C GLN A 144 -6.44 -7.67 13.09
N THR A 145 -6.32 -8.40 14.20
CA THR A 145 -5.39 -8.07 15.28
C THR A 145 -4.54 -9.28 15.70
N ILE A 146 -3.27 -9.02 16.04
CA ILE A 146 -2.34 -9.99 16.61
C ILE A 146 -1.77 -9.40 17.92
N ASP A 147 -1.67 -10.21 18.96
CA ASP A 147 -0.89 -9.86 20.15
C ASP A 147 0.61 -9.96 19.78
N PRO A 148 1.44 -8.93 19.97
CA PRO A 148 2.87 -8.99 19.63
C PRO A 148 3.59 -10.19 20.24
N ASP A 149 3.17 -10.67 21.43
CA ASP A 149 3.72 -11.87 22.06
C ASP A 149 3.45 -13.17 21.26
N HIS A 150 2.58 -13.11 20.25
CA HIS A 150 2.23 -14.22 19.37
C HIS A 150 2.93 -14.16 18.02
N GLU A 151 3.76 -13.14 17.76
CA GLU A 151 4.47 -12.98 16.49
C GLU A 151 5.19 -14.26 16.07
N ASP A 152 5.81 -14.93 17.05
CA ASP A 152 6.60 -16.13 16.79
C ASP A 152 5.81 -17.40 16.48
N ARG A 153 4.49 -17.38 16.68
CA ARG A 153 3.61 -18.55 16.46
C ARG A 153 3.31 -18.82 15.00
N PHE A 154 3.58 -17.86 14.12
CA PHE A 154 3.37 -17.98 12.69
C PHE A 154 4.64 -18.42 11.97
N ASP A 155 4.48 -19.12 10.85
CA ASP A 155 5.58 -19.52 9.96
C ASP A 155 5.96 -18.43 8.94
N PHE A 156 5.42 -17.23 9.13
CA PHE A 156 5.75 -16.00 8.43
C PHE A 156 5.90 -14.89 9.47
N ASP A 157 6.63 -13.83 9.11
CA ASP A 157 6.71 -12.61 9.93
C ASP A 157 5.44 -11.75 9.71
N PRO A 158 4.61 -11.50 10.75
CA PRO A 158 3.44 -10.64 10.65
C PRO A 158 3.71 -9.20 10.21
N LEU A 159 4.95 -8.73 10.29
CA LEU A 159 5.43 -7.42 9.85
C LEU A 159 6.02 -7.46 8.43
N ASP A 160 6.11 -8.63 7.79
CA ASP A 160 6.46 -8.75 6.37
C ASP A 160 5.26 -8.36 5.50
N VAL A 161 5.37 -7.20 4.85
CA VAL A 161 4.37 -6.65 3.92
C VAL A 161 4.07 -7.52 2.70
N THR A 162 4.89 -8.52 2.42
CA THR A 162 4.64 -9.52 1.35
C THR A 162 3.66 -10.61 1.80
N LYS A 163 3.16 -10.54 3.06
CA LYS A 163 2.29 -11.54 3.68
C LYS A 163 0.90 -11.01 4.01
N THR A 164 -0.10 -11.85 3.77
CA THR A 164 -1.45 -11.70 4.32
C THR A 164 -1.55 -12.40 5.67
N TRP A 165 -2.54 -12.00 6.48
CA TRP A 165 -2.93 -12.72 7.69
C TRP A 165 -4.14 -13.60 7.35
N PRO A 166 -4.06 -14.94 7.50
CA PRO A 166 -5.14 -15.84 7.11
C PRO A 166 -6.44 -15.54 7.86
N GLU A 167 -7.54 -15.28 7.13
CA GLU A 167 -8.82 -14.88 7.72
C GLU A 167 -9.51 -16.02 8.50
N ASP A 168 -9.16 -17.27 8.24
CA ASP A 168 -9.63 -18.45 8.97
C ASP A 168 -8.97 -18.60 10.35
N ILE A 169 -7.77 -18.05 10.53
CA ILE A 169 -7.04 -18.02 11.80
C ILE A 169 -7.27 -16.70 12.54
N LEU A 170 -7.29 -15.60 11.80
CA LEU A 170 -7.41 -14.23 12.30
C LEU A 170 -8.64 -13.58 11.64
N PRO A 171 -9.86 -13.82 12.14
CA PRO A 171 -11.07 -13.35 11.46
C PRO A 171 -11.19 -11.83 11.43
N LEU A 172 -11.79 -11.32 10.35
CA LEU A 172 -12.09 -9.89 10.18
C LEU A 172 -13.08 -9.39 11.24
N GLN A 173 -12.72 -8.30 11.90
CA GLN A 173 -13.52 -7.64 12.93
C GLN A 173 -14.10 -6.34 12.37
N PRO A 174 -15.43 -6.15 12.35
CA PRO A 174 -16.05 -4.95 11.78
C PRO A 174 -15.77 -3.72 12.65
N VAL A 175 -15.45 -2.59 12.01
CA VAL A 175 -15.19 -1.30 12.67
C VAL A 175 -16.22 -0.24 12.30
N GLY A 176 -16.49 -0.08 11.00
CA GLY A 176 -17.36 1.00 10.52
C GLY A 176 -17.55 0.99 9.02
N ARG A 177 -17.97 2.14 8.44
CA ARG A 177 -18.06 2.32 7.00
C ARG A 177 -17.59 3.70 6.56
N MET A 178 -17.09 3.78 5.34
CA MET A 178 -16.80 5.01 4.62
C MET A 178 -17.78 5.17 3.46
N VAL A 179 -18.33 6.37 3.29
CA VAL A 179 -19.22 6.74 2.19
C VAL A 179 -18.62 7.96 1.50
N LEU A 180 -18.39 7.89 0.19
CA LEU A 180 -17.98 9.06 -0.58
C LEU A 180 -19.23 9.70 -1.17
N ASN A 181 -19.64 10.85 -0.62
CA ASN A 181 -20.94 11.47 -0.92
C ASN A 181 -20.85 12.89 -1.51
N LYS A 182 -19.63 13.38 -1.77
CA LYS A 182 -19.42 14.70 -2.37
C LYS A 182 -18.23 14.64 -3.32
N ASN A 183 -18.39 15.22 -4.51
CA ASN A 183 -17.31 15.47 -5.45
C ASN A 183 -16.53 16.72 -5.05
N ILE A 184 -15.26 16.76 -5.45
CA ILE A 184 -14.42 17.95 -5.32
C ILE A 184 -14.98 19.10 -6.16
N ASP A 185 -14.82 20.32 -5.68
CA ASP A 185 -15.22 21.54 -6.38
C ASP A 185 -14.11 21.96 -7.38
N ASN A 186 -12.83 21.70 -7.05
CA ASN A 186 -11.69 21.95 -7.93
C ASN A 186 -10.64 20.82 -7.88
N PHE A 187 -10.40 20.16 -9.01
CA PHE A 187 -9.45 19.03 -9.11
C PHE A 187 -8.04 19.38 -8.64
N PHE A 188 -7.51 20.52 -9.07
CA PHE A 188 -6.13 20.87 -8.75
C PHE A 188 -5.95 21.22 -7.26
N ALA A 189 -6.88 21.99 -6.70
CA ALA A 189 -6.82 22.44 -5.30
C ALA A 189 -7.09 21.32 -4.29
N GLU A 190 -7.96 20.36 -4.63
CA GLU A 190 -8.44 19.37 -3.67
C GLU A 190 -7.92 17.95 -3.91
N ASN A 191 -7.58 17.58 -5.15
CA ASN A 191 -7.09 16.25 -5.48
C ASN A 191 -5.60 16.24 -5.86
N GLU A 192 -5.17 17.10 -6.79
CA GLU A 192 -3.76 17.13 -7.21
C GLU A 192 -2.82 17.61 -6.07
N GLN A 193 -3.27 18.59 -5.28
CA GLN A 193 -2.54 19.12 -4.14
C GLN A 193 -2.75 18.34 -2.83
N LEU A 194 -3.55 17.28 -2.86
CA LEU A 194 -3.76 16.42 -1.70
C LEU A 194 -2.47 15.69 -1.33
N ALA A 195 -2.24 15.52 -0.03
CA ALA A 195 -1.02 14.95 0.52
C ALA A 195 -1.34 14.02 1.70
N PHE A 196 -1.19 12.72 1.46
CA PHE A 196 -1.32 11.70 2.50
C PHE A 196 0.05 11.16 2.93
N CYS A 197 0.24 10.81 4.19
CA CYS A 197 1.47 10.17 4.66
C CYS A 197 1.17 9.07 5.68
N PRO A 198 1.66 7.82 5.51
CA PRO A 198 1.55 6.77 6.53
C PRO A 198 2.08 7.15 7.93
N GLY A 199 2.94 8.16 7.99
CA GLY A 199 3.46 8.76 9.22
C GLY A 199 2.51 9.75 9.91
N ILE A 200 1.35 10.05 9.33
CA ILE A 200 0.33 10.91 9.94
C ILE A 200 -0.67 9.99 10.67
N VAL A 201 -0.37 9.75 11.95
CA VAL A 201 -1.18 8.93 12.87
C VAL A 201 -1.78 9.76 13.99
N VAL A 202 -2.81 9.20 14.63
CA VAL A 202 -3.49 9.79 15.80
C VAL A 202 -3.22 8.93 17.05
N PRO A 203 -3.36 9.48 18.27
CA PRO A 203 -3.23 8.70 19.50
C PRO A 203 -4.04 7.40 19.47
N GLY A 204 -3.38 6.30 19.84
CA GLY A 204 -3.95 4.95 19.76
C GLY A 204 -3.61 4.19 18.47
N VAL A 205 -3.06 4.84 17.45
CA VAL A 205 -2.45 4.19 16.27
C VAL A 205 -0.98 4.56 16.21
N TYR A 206 -0.11 3.58 16.00
CA TYR A 206 1.33 3.76 15.92
C TYR A 206 1.95 2.85 14.85
N TYR A 207 3.24 3.05 14.59
CA TYR A 207 3.99 2.29 13.60
C TYR A 207 4.32 0.89 14.13
N SER A 208 4.51 -0.06 13.21
CA SER A 208 5.19 -1.33 13.50
C SER A 208 6.62 -1.29 12.96
N ASP A 209 7.39 -2.36 13.17
CA ASP A 209 8.76 -2.49 12.70
C ASP A 209 8.87 -3.01 11.24
N ASP A 210 7.77 -3.02 10.49
CA ASP A 210 7.75 -3.30 9.05
C ASP A 210 8.72 -2.36 8.31
N LYS A 211 9.77 -2.95 7.69
CA LYS A 211 10.87 -2.20 7.06
C LYS A 211 10.40 -1.32 5.89
N LEU A 212 9.35 -1.73 5.18
CA LEU A 212 8.77 -0.90 4.12
C LEU A 212 7.99 0.27 4.72
N LEU A 213 7.17 0.03 5.75
CA LEU A 213 6.43 1.09 6.45
C LEU A 213 7.38 2.15 7.02
N GLN A 214 8.47 1.74 7.66
CA GLN A 214 9.49 2.65 8.22
C GLN A 214 10.05 3.62 7.17
N THR A 215 10.26 3.15 5.94
CA THR A 215 10.70 4.02 4.83
C THR A 215 9.59 4.97 4.36
N ARG A 216 8.35 4.48 4.30
CA ARG A 216 7.18 5.28 3.86
C ARG A 216 6.88 6.44 4.81
N ILE A 217 7.04 6.25 6.12
CA ILE A 217 6.83 7.30 7.13
C ILE A 217 7.70 8.54 6.86
N PHE A 218 8.91 8.34 6.31
CA PHE A 218 9.78 9.44 5.87
C PHE A 218 9.41 9.94 4.46
N SER A 219 9.33 9.02 3.50
CA SER A 219 9.35 9.33 2.06
C SER A 219 8.20 10.23 1.60
N TYR A 220 6.98 10.04 2.13
CA TYR A 220 5.81 10.77 1.67
C TYR A 220 5.90 12.26 2.01
N SER A 221 6.18 12.60 3.27
CA SER A 221 6.32 14.00 3.68
C SER A 221 7.54 14.67 3.05
N ASP A 222 8.62 13.92 2.78
CA ASP A 222 9.78 14.42 2.06
C ASP A 222 9.42 14.83 0.62
N THR A 223 8.82 13.93 -0.15
CA THR A 223 8.42 14.25 -1.54
C THR A 223 7.32 15.33 -1.59
N GLN A 224 6.47 15.45 -0.57
CA GLN A 224 5.43 16.49 -0.51
C GLN A 224 6.02 17.87 -0.30
N ARG A 225 7.05 18.01 0.53
CA ARG A 225 7.77 19.29 0.68
C ARG A 225 8.39 19.74 -0.63
N HIS A 226 8.91 18.79 -1.42
CA HIS A 226 9.41 19.09 -2.77
C HIS A 226 8.28 19.43 -3.75
N ARG A 227 7.23 18.62 -3.80
CA ARG A 227 6.14 18.72 -4.80
C ARG A 227 5.21 19.91 -4.56
N LEU A 228 4.90 20.22 -3.31
CA LEU A 228 3.88 21.19 -2.91
C LEU A 228 4.44 22.37 -2.09
N GLY A 229 5.73 22.33 -1.77
CA GLY A 229 6.38 23.34 -0.95
C GLY A 229 6.37 23.02 0.55
N PRO A 230 7.15 23.78 1.35
CA PRO A 230 7.35 23.51 2.78
C PRO A 230 6.06 23.64 3.61
N ASN A 231 5.10 24.45 3.13
CA ASN A 231 3.85 24.75 3.83
C ASN A 231 2.64 23.97 3.28
N TYR A 232 2.85 22.83 2.60
CA TYR A 232 1.75 22.06 1.98
C TYR A 232 0.62 21.65 2.94
N LEU A 233 0.92 21.49 4.23
CA LEU A 233 -0.09 21.19 5.27
C LEU A 233 -1.02 22.36 5.58
N GLN A 234 -0.72 23.57 5.12
CA GLN A 234 -1.61 24.72 5.24
C GLN A 234 -2.71 24.71 4.16
N LEU A 235 -2.49 24.00 3.03
CA LEU A 235 -3.47 23.92 1.95
C LEU A 235 -4.81 23.36 2.50
N PRO A 236 -5.97 23.92 2.12
CA PRO A 236 -7.25 23.56 2.71
C PRO A 236 -7.57 22.06 2.72
N ALA A 237 -7.16 21.32 1.67
CA ALA A 237 -7.37 19.89 1.55
C ALA A 237 -6.52 19.05 2.53
N ASN A 238 -5.39 19.59 2.99
CA ASN A 238 -4.43 18.92 3.87
C ASN A 238 -4.52 19.41 5.33
N ALA A 239 -5.13 20.58 5.56
CA ALA A 239 -5.19 21.23 6.85
C ALA A 239 -5.94 20.36 7.88
N PRO A 240 -5.39 20.17 9.10
CA PRO A 240 -6.06 19.41 10.11
C PRO A 240 -7.30 20.14 10.65
N LYS A 241 -8.35 19.39 11.00
CA LYS A 241 -9.56 19.96 11.62
C LYS A 241 -9.40 20.32 13.10
N CYS A 242 -8.27 19.97 13.73
CA CYS A 242 -8.01 20.27 15.13
C CYS A 242 -7.30 21.62 15.30
N ALA A 243 -7.61 22.34 16.38
CA ALA A 243 -7.00 23.63 16.72
C ALA A 243 -5.63 23.51 17.41
N HIS A 244 -4.83 22.51 17.06
CA HIS A 244 -3.48 22.38 17.63
C HIS A 244 -2.52 23.33 16.91
N HIS A 245 -1.77 24.10 17.69
CA HIS A 245 -0.81 25.08 17.20
C HIS A 245 0.63 24.63 17.53
N ASN A 246 1.57 25.02 16.68
CA ASN A 246 2.99 24.83 16.88
C ASN A 246 3.74 26.14 16.58
N ASN A 247 5.07 26.12 16.69
CA ASN A 247 5.92 27.29 16.47
C ASN A 247 6.50 27.38 15.04
N HIS A 248 6.09 26.53 14.09
CA HIS A 248 6.58 26.58 12.71
C HIS A 248 5.89 27.72 11.94
N HIS A 249 6.67 28.59 11.30
CA HIS A 249 6.14 29.90 10.86
C HIS A 249 6.68 30.45 9.53
N GLU A 250 7.72 29.90 8.93
CA GLU A 250 8.32 30.53 7.73
C GLU A 250 8.04 29.69 6.47
N GLY A 251 8.96 29.75 5.50
CA GLY A 251 8.88 28.96 4.28
C GLY A 251 8.07 29.63 3.16
N PHE A 252 8.32 29.15 1.95
CA PHE A 252 7.68 29.64 0.74
C PHE A 252 6.15 29.56 0.82
N MET A 253 5.47 30.60 0.33
CA MET A 253 4.01 30.72 0.30
C MET A 253 3.33 30.48 1.65
N ASN A 254 3.94 30.87 2.76
CA ASN A 254 3.20 30.99 4.02
C ASN A 254 2.18 32.12 3.90
N PHE A 255 0.90 31.81 4.08
CA PHE A 255 -0.21 32.76 4.02
C PHE A 255 -0.92 32.95 5.37
N MET A 256 -0.38 32.37 6.44
CA MET A 256 -0.90 32.56 7.80
C MET A 256 -0.65 33.99 8.28
N HIS A 257 -1.68 34.63 8.83
CA HIS A 257 -1.54 35.90 9.57
C HIS A 257 -1.12 35.60 11.01
N ARG A 258 -0.13 36.33 11.53
CA ARG A 258 0.36 36.19 12.90
C ARG A 258 0.79 37.55 13.47
N GLU A 259 0.43 37.82 14.72
CA GLU A 259 0.81 39.04 15.45
C GLU A 259 1.58 38.73 16.75
N GLU A 260 1.72 37.45 17.10
CA GLU A 260 2.38 37.00 18.32
C GLU A 260 3.90 37.15 18.27
N GLU A 261 4.50 37.59 19.38
CA GLU A 261 5.94 37.85 19.50
C GLU A 261 6.76 36.61 19.88
N VAL A 262 6.12 35.53 20.35
CA VAL A 262 6.79 34.32 20.83
C VAL A 262 6.65 33.19 19.81
N ASN A 263 7.77 32.72 19.27
CA ASN A 263 7.86 31.59 18.33
C ASN A 263 8.76 30.45 18.85
N TYR A 264 8.93 30.36 20.16
CA TYR A 264 9.74 29.35 20.83
C TYR A 264 9.03 28.80 22.07
N PHE A 265 9.41 27.59 22.49
CA PHE A 265 8.86 26.94 23.67
C PHE A 265 10.00 26.23 24.44
N PRO A 266 10.07 26.32 25.78
CA PRO A 266 9.15 27.04 26.67
C PRO A 266 9.41 28.57 26.71
N SER A 267 8.38 29.35 27.07
CA SER A 267 8.47 30.81 27.25
C SER A 267 7.74 31.26 28.52
N ARG A 268 8.23 32.34 29.14
CA ARG A 268 7.52 33.03 30.24
C ARG A 268 6.55 34.10 29.74
N TYR A 269 6.73 34.56 28.50
CA TYR A 269 5.87 35.56 27.85
C TYR A 269 4.70 34.92 27.10
N ASP A 270 4.78 33.61 26.85
CA ASP A 270 3.68 32.78 26.35
C ASP A 270 3.65 31.44 27.12
N PRO A 271 2.96 31.38 28.28
CA PRO A 271 3.02 30.25 29.19
C PRO A 271 2.07 29.11 28.76
N VAL A 272 2.30 28.55 27.57
CA VAL A 272 1.59 27.35 27.08
C VAL A 272 2.10 26.07 27.75
N ARG A 273 1.35 24.97 27.62
CA ARG A 273 1.72 23.64 28.15
C ARG A 273 2.03 22.65 27.03
N HIS A 274 2.82 21.62 27.37
CA HIS A 274 2.97 20.46 26.48
C HIS A 274 1.61 19.80 26.19
N ALA A 275 1.51 19.20 25.00
CA ALA A 275 0.38 18.34 24.67
C ALA A 275 0.26 17.17 25.66
N GLU A 276 -0.96 16.65 25.80
CA GLU A 276 -1.22 15.44 26.56
C GLU A 276 -0.38 14.29 26.01
N ARG A 277 0.21 13.50 26.92
CA ARG A 277 0.97 12.31 26.54
C ARG A 277 0.03 11.13 26.42
N TYR A 278 0.20 10.39 25.34
CA TYR A 278 -0.50 9.13 25.10
C TYR A 278 0.52 7.98 25.16
N PRO A 279 0.10 6.77 25.58
CA PRO A 279 0.97 5.61 25.53
C PRO A 279 1.49 5.38 24.11
N ILE A 280 2.77 5.04 24.01
CA ILE A 280 3.44 4.61 22.78
C ILE A 280 4.07 3.23 23.03
N PRO A 281 4.37 2.44 21.99
CA PRO A 281 5.05 1.16 22.16
C PRO A 281 6.44 1.42 22.76
N SER A 282 6.81 0.65 23.78
CA SER A 282 8.05 0.84 24.56
C SER A 282 8.93 -0.40 24.61
N ALA A 283 8.95 -1.16 23.50
CA ALA A 283 9.75 -2.38 23.39
C ALA A 283 11.24 -2.10 23.61
N ILE A 284 11.91 -3.00 24.34
CA ILE A 284 13.37 -2.96 24.49
C ILE A 284 13.99 -3.55 23.22
N CYS A 285 14.64 -2.72 22.41
CA CYS A 285 15.41 -3.19 21.27
C CYS A 285 16.71 -3.85 21.75
N THR A 286 16.92 -5.13 21.42
CA THR A 286 18.16 -5.87 21.70
C THR A 286 18.77 -6.37 20.38
N GLY A 287 20.04 -6.81 20.41
CA GLY A 287 20.72 -7.37 19.23
C GLY A 287 21.81 -6.48 18.65
N ARG A 288 22.27 -6.80 17.44
CA ARG A 288 23.34 -6.08 16.74
C ARG A 288 22.75 -5.17 15.66
N ARG A 289 23.35 -3.99 15.47
CA ARG A 289 22.99 -3.09 14.38
C ARG A 289 23.58 -3.61 13.07
N GLU A 290 22.76 -4.30 12.30
CA GLU A 290 23.15 -4.96 11.04
C GLU A 290 22.18 -4.63 9.90
N ARG A 291 22.62 -4.86 8.66
CA ARG A 291 21.75 -4.84 7.47
C ARG A 291 21.48 -6.28 7.08
N THR A 292 20.32 -6.80 7.45
CA THR A 292 19.93 -8.18 7.17
C THR A 292 18.49 -8.25 6.68
N VAL A 293 18.18 -9.31 5.94
CA VAL A 293 16.80 -9.73 5.68
C VAL A 293 16.17 -10.26 6.97
N ILE A 294 14.84 -10.34 7.01
CA ILE A 294 14.10 -10.97 8.12
C ILE A 294 14.31 -12.49 8.11
N ASP A 295 14.17 -13.16 9.25
CA ASP A 295 14.41 -14.60 9.35
C ASP A 295 13.32 -15.45 8.68
N LYS A 296 12.04 -15.09 8.88
CA LYS A 296 10.87 -15.85 8.36
C LYS A 296 10.39 -15.32 7.02
N GLU A 297 11.26 -15.31 6.01
CA GLU A 297 10.93 -14.80 4.67
C GLU A 297 9.76 -15.52 4.00
N ASN A 298 9.72 -16.85 4.08
CA ASN A 298 8.66 -17.72 3.55
C ASN A 298 8.07 -17.27 2.19
N ASN A 299 8.92 -17.16 1.17
CA ASN A 299 8.58 -16.52 -0.11
C ASN A 299 7.55 -17.27 -0.96
N PHE A 300 7.35 -18.57 -0.73
CA PHE A 300 6.66 -19.45 -1.69
C PHE A 300 5.32 -20.01 -1.20
N LYS A 301 5.09 -20.10 0.12
CA LYS A 301 3.91 -20.75 0.69
C LYS A 301 2.59 -20.03 0.34
N GLN A 302 2.46 -18.76 0.74
CA GLN A 302 1.24 -17.98 0.48
C GLN A 302 0.92 -17.76 -1.01
N PRO A 303 1.91 -17.48 -1.89
CA PRO A 303 1.64 -17.49 -3.33
C PRO A 303 1.01 -18.81 -3.80
N GLY A 304 1.45 -19.94 -3.24
CA GLY A 304 0.98 -21.26 -3.63
C GLY A 304 -0.43 -21.55 -3.14
N GLU A 305 -0.69 -21.20 -1.88
CA GLU A 305 -2.04 -21.28 -1.30
C GLU A 305 -3.02 -20.44 -2.13
N ARG A 306 -2.61 -19.24 -2.51
CA ARG A 306 -3.44 -18.35 -3.31
C ARG A 306 -3.67 -18.88 -4.73
N TYR A 307 -2.64 -19.34 -5.42
CA TYR A 307 -2.80 -19.97 -6.74
C TYR A 307 -3.74 -21.19 -6.72
N ARG A 308 -3.62 -22.04 -5.69
CA ARG A 308 -4.50 -23.21 -5.50
C ARG A 308 -5.95 -22.83 -5.15
N SER A 309 -6.19 -21.62 -4.64
CA SER A 309 -7.53 -21.13 -4.34
C SER A 309 -8.32 -20.69 -5.60
N PHE A 310 -7.64 -20.54 -6.74
CA PHE A 310 -8.28 -20.15 -7.99
C PHE A 310 -9.13 -21.28 -8.58
N SER A 311 -10.21 -20.92 -9.29
CA SER A 311 -10.88 -21.86 -10.17
C SER A 311 -9.97 -22.28 -11.34
N PRO A 312 -10.15 -23.46 -11.94
CA PRO A 312 -9.28 -23.94 -13.02
C PRO A 312 -9.14 -22.97 -14.20
N ASP A 313 -10.22 -22.30 -14.61
CA ASP A 313 -10.21 -21.30 -15.69
C ASP A 313 -9.40 -20.04 -15.33
N ARG A 314 -9.42 -19.65 -14.05
CA ARG A 314 -8.63 -18.53 -13.51
C ARG A 314 -7.15 -18.89 -13.41
N GLN A 315 -6.83 -20.14 -13.07
CA GLN A 315 -5.46 -20.66 -13.12
C GLN A 315 -4.90 -20.67 -14.55
N GLU A 316 -5.72 -21.06 -15.54
CA GLU A 316 -5.31 -21.04 -16.95
C GLU A 316 -4.99 -19.61 -17.42
N ARG A 317 -5.86 -18.63 -17.12
CA ARG A 317 -5.59 -17.21 -17.43
C ARG A 317 -4.33 -16.69 -16.74
N PHE A 318 -4.14 -17.03 -15.47
CA PHE A 318 -2.93 -16.68 -14.72
C PHE A 318 -1.66 -17.24 -15.38
N ILE A 319 -1.66 -18.53 -15.75
CA ILE A 319 -0.52 -19.16 -16.45
C ILE A 319 -0.29 -18.49 -17.80
N LYS A 320 -1.34 -18.21 -18.56
CA LYS A 320 -1.23 -17.55 -19.87
C LYS A 320 -0.57 -16.17 -19.77
N ARG A 321 -0.89 -15.38 -18.74
CA ARG A 321 -0.23 -14.09 -18.46
C ARG A 321 1.26 -14.27 -18.18
N TRP A 322 1.63 -15.28 -17.40
CA TRP A 322 3.03 -15.64 -17.16
C TRP A 322 3.77 -16.08 -18.41
N VAL A 323 3.16 -16.97 -19.22
CA VAL A 323 3.74 -17.42 -20.49
C VAL A 323 3.99 -16.21 -21.39
N ASN A 324 2.98 -15.37 -21.61
CA ASN A 324 3.12 -14.16 -22.42
C ASN A 324 4.23 -13.23 -21.94
N ALA A 325 4.33 -13.02 -20.62
CA ALA A 325 5.36 -12.17 -20.03
C ALA A 325 6.78 -12.73 -20.22
N LEU A 326 6.95 -14.05 -20.06
CA LEU A 326 8.22 -14.76 -20.21
C LEU A 326 8.60 -15.05 -21.67
N SER A 327 7.66 -14.86 -22.62
CA SER A 327 7.87 -14.97 -24.07
C SER A 327 8.57 -13.75 -24.68
N ASP A 328 8.71 -12.64 -23.94
CA ASP A 328 9.40 -11.45 -24.45
C ASP A 328 10.83 -11.84 -24.89
N PRO A 329 11.26 -11.52 -26.13
CA PRO A 329 12.58 -11.89 -26.64
C PRO A 329 13.75 -11.38 -25.82
N ARG A 330 13.55 -10.34 -25.00
CA ARG A 330 14.56 -9.80 -24.08
C ARG A 330 14.63 -10.52 -22.75
N VAL A 331 13.64 -11.34 -22.42
CA VAL A 331 13.73 -12.27 -21.28
C VAL A 331 14.69 -13.39 -21.67
N THR A 332 15.90 -13.32 -21.13
CA THR A 332 16.95 -14.30 -21.40
C THR A 332 16.56 -15.68 -20.87
N HIS A 333 17.25 -16.72 -21.34
CA HIS A 333 17.09 -18.08 -20.80
C HIS A 333 17.29 -18.12 -19.28
N GLU A 334 18.27 -17.36 -18.77
CA GLU A 334 18.56 -17.28 -17.33
C GLU A 334 17.40 -16.68 -16.54
N ILE A 335 16.89 -15.51 -16.95
CA ILE A 335 15.74 -14.86 -16.29
C ILE A 335 14.53 -15.81 -16.32
N ARG A 336 14.26 -16.43 -17.47
CA ARG A 336 13.17 -17.40 -17.61
C ARG A 336 13.32 -18.59 -16.66
N SER A 337 14.53 -19.15 -16.57
CA SER A 337 14.83 -20.29 -15.70
C SER A 337 14.64 -19.96 -14.22
N ILE A 338 15.03 -18.74 -13.80
CA ILE A 338 14.83 -18.26 -12.43
C ILE A 338 13.33 -18.18 -12.11
N TRP A 339 12.52 -17.58 -12.99
CA TRP A 339 11.08 -17.49 -12.78
C TRP A 339 10.40 -18.86 -12.74
N ILE A 340 10.77 -19.78 -13.63
CA ILE A 340 10.26 -21.15 -13.61
C ILE A 340 10.65 -21.85 -12.30
N SER A 341 11.88 -21.65 -11.83
CA SER A 341 12.37 -22.19 -10.54
C SER A 341 11.61 -21.60 -9.34
N TYR A 342 11.20 -20.34 -9.39
CA TYR A 342 10.35 -19.74 -8.37
C TYR A 342 8.95 -20.34 -8.38
N TRP A 343 8.31 -20.45 -9.55
CA TRP A 343 6.96 -21.01 -9.66
C TRP A 343 6.89 -22.50 -9.33
N SER A 344 7.95 -23.28 -9.59
CA SER A 344 8.01 -24.70 -9.21
C SER A 344 8.06 -24.90 -7.68
N GLN A 345 8.58 -23.94 -6.92
CA GLN A 345 8.55 -23.95 -5.45
C GLN A 345 7.16 -23.59 -4.88
N VAL A 346 6.32 -22.91 -5.66
CA VAL A 346 4.99 -22.43 -5.26
C VAL A 346 3.92 -23.53 -5.39
N SER A 347 3.99 -24.31 -6.47
CA SER A 347 3.09 -25.45 -6.72
C SER A 347 3.75 -26.49 -7.62
N PHE A 348 3.67 -27.77 -7.24
CA PHE A 348 4.09 -28.90 -8.10
C PHE A 348 3.27 -29.01 -9.39
N GLU A 349 2.10 -28.37 -9.44
CA GLU A 349 1.20 -28.35 -10.61
C GLU A 349 1.42 -27.13 -11.52
N PHE A 350 2.25 -26.16 -11.14
CA PHE A 350 2.67 -25.15 -12.10
C PHE A 350 3.44 -25.91 -13.19
N PRO A 351 2.98 -25.91 -14.46
CA PRO A 351 3.47 -26.89 -15.40
C PRO A 351 4.99 -26.76 -15.55
N ASN A 352 5.75 -27.81 -15.21
CA ASN A 352 7.14 -27.92 -15.69
C ASN A 352 7.18 -27.82 -17.24
N ASN A 353 6.04 -28.07 -17.90
CA ASN A 353 5.80 -27.85 -19.31
C ASN A 353 5.70 -26.38 -19.74
N VAL A 354 5.87 -25.40 -18.86
CA VAL A 354 6.04 -24.00 -19.29
C VAL A 354 7.25 -23.87 -20.22
N GLU A 355 8.31 -24.68 -20.02
CA GLU A 355 9.42 -24.80 -20.99
C GLU A 355 8.97 -25.27 -22.38
N VAL A 356 7.92 -26.10 -22.48
CA VAL A 356 7.40 -26.63 -23.75
C VAL A 356 6.73 -25.54 -24.59
N PHE A 357 6.31 -24.42 -23.97
CA PHE A 357 5.81 -23.25 -24.70
C PHE A 357 6.92 -22.32 -25.20
N PHE A 358 8.19 -22.57 -24.83
CA PHE A 358 9.36 -21.76 -25.20
C PHE A 358 10.39 -22.49 -26.06
N LEU A 359 10.18 -23.78 -26.33
CA LEU A 359 10.84 -24.56 -27.38
C LEU A 359 10.06 -24.40 -28.70
#